data_AF-A0A9E4FD05-F1
#
_entry.id   AF-A0A9E4FD05-F1
#
_cell.length_a   1.000
_cell.length_b   1.000
_cell.length_c   1.000
_cell.angle_alpha   90.00
_cell.angle_beta   90.00
_cell.angle_gamma   90.00
#
_symmetry.space_group_name_H-M   'P 1'
#
loop_
_entity.id
_entity.type
_entity.pdbx_description
1 polymer ?
#
loop_
_entity_poly.entity_id
_entity_poly.type
_entity_poly.pdbx_seq_one_letter_code
_entity_poly.pdbx_strand_id
1 'polypeptide(L)'
;AYAVAEYPDVFGGAACLSSHWNAGDGAVVRWLKHHLPSAGAHRIYFDHGTETLDADYEPFQQRMDEVMRQHGYTDGEDWVTLRFEGADHSPRAWRERLHIPLKFLLGKP
;
A
#
# COMPACT_ATOMS: atom_id res chain seq x y z
N ALA A 1 -3.58 -2.06 4.77
CA ALA A 1 -4.90 -1.80 4.13
C ALA A 1 -6.05 -2.56 4.80
N TYR A 2 -5.90 -3.85 5.13
CA TYR A 2 -6.97 -4.66 5.76
C TYR A 2 -7.68 -3.97 6.95
N ALA A 3 -6.93 -3.42 7.90
CA ALA A 3 -7.52 -2.72 9.05
C ALA A 3 -8.38 -1.50 8.67
N VAL A 4 -7.99 -0.75 7.65
CA VAL A 4 -8.79 0.37 7.09
C VAL A 4 -10.05 -0.16 6.41
N ALA A 5 -9.95 -1.29 5.70
CA ALA A 5 -11.09 -1.92 5.04
C ALA A 5 -12.15 -2.45 6.04
N GLU A 6 -11.71 -3.11 7.11
CA GLU A 6 -12.62 -3.68 8.12
C GLU A 6 -13.15 -2.64 9.12
N TYR A 7 -12.32 -1.67 9.47
CA TYR A 7 -12.63 -0.70 10.53
C TYR A 7 -12.31 0.74 10.10
N PRO A 8 -12.97 1.26 9.04
CA PRO A 8 -12.69 2.57 8.48
C PRO A 8 -12.93 3.73 9.46
N ASP A 9 -13.83 3.55 10.43
CA ASP A 9 -14.12 4.56 11.46
C ASP A 9 -13.07 4.61 12.58
N VAL A 10 -12.18 3.61 12.63
CA VAL A 10 -11.10 3.50 13.64
C VAL A 10 -9.75 3.87 13.04
N PHE A 11 -9.47 3.41 11.82
CA PHE A 11 -8.17 3.62 11.17
C PHE A 11 -8.29 4.61 10.01
N GLY A 12 -7.78 5.83 10.20
CA GLY A 12 -7.74 6.88 9.16
C GLY A 12 -6.69 6.67 8.06
N GLY A 13 -5.87 5.63 8.13
CA GLY A 13 -4.88 5.34 7.10
C GLY A 13 -4.00 4.13 7.38
N ALA A 14 -3.17 3.76 6.40
CA ALA A 14 -2.28 2.60 6.51
C ALA A 14 -0.95 2.81 5.77
N ALA A 15 0.16 2.50 6.44
CA ALA A 15 1.47 2.34 5.83
C ALA A 15 1.75 0.86 5.58
N CYS A 16 1.81 0.45 4.31
CA CYS A 16 1.93 -0.95 3.94
C CYS A 16 3.28 -1.17 3.23
N LEU A 17 4.30 -1.50 4.01
CA LEU A 17 5.68 -1.69 3.54
C LEU A 17 5.88 -3.12 3.02
N SER A 18 6.38 -3.29 1.79
CA SER A 18 6.62 -4.60 1.17
C SER A 18 5.44 -5.57 1.32
N SER A 19 4.24 -5.10 0.97
CA SER A 19 3.02 -5.91 1.15
C SER A 19 3.10 -7.19 0.34
N HIS A 20 2.84 -8.33 0.99
CA HIS A 20 3.00 -9.67 0.40
C HIS A 20 1.85 -9.98 -0.58
N TRP A 21 1.79 -9.27 -1.70
CA TRP A 21 0.63 -9.23 -2.58
C TRP A 21 0.41 -10.51 -3.39
N ASN A 22 1.47 -11.24 -3.74
CA ASN A 22 1.37 -12.51 -4.46
C ASN A 22 0.83 -13.66 -3.58
N ALA A 23 0.66 -13.45 -2.27
CA ALA A 23 0.10 -14.46 -1.37
C ALA A 23 -1.30 -14.92 -1.84
N GLY A 24 -1.47 -16.25 -1.92
CA GLY A 24 -2.70 -16.85 -2.45
C GLY A 24 -3.02 -16.42 -3.89
N ASP A 25 -1.98 -16.18 -4.70
CA ASP A 25 -2.08 -15.66 -6.06
C ASP A 25 -2.87 -14.34 -6.12
N GLY A 26 -2.57 -13.38 -5.24
CA GLY A 26 -3.29 -12.10 -5.23
C GLY A 26 -4.63 -12.14 -4.50
N ALA A 27 -4.82 -13.10 -3.57
CA ALA A 27 -6.07 -13.23 -2.81
C ALA A 27 -6.42 -11.96 -2.05
N VAL A 28 -5.42 -11.30 -1.46
CA VAL A 28 -5.61 -10.05 -0.71
C VAL A 28 -6.04 -8.90 -1.63
N VAL A 29 -5.43 -8.78 -2.81
CA VAL A 29 -5.80 -7.76 -3.81
C VAL A 29 -7.25 -7.96 -4.27
N ARG A 30 -7.65 -9.20 -4.57
CA ARG A 30 -9.04 -9.54 -4.92
C ARG A 30 -10.01 -9.22 -3.80
N TRP A 31 -9.63 -9.50 -2.55
CA TRP A 31 -10.48 -9.19 -1.40
C TRP A 31 -10.63 -7.68 -1.23
N LEU A 32 -9.53 -6.92 -1.24
CA LEU A 32 -9.55 -5.46 -1.09
C LEU A 32 -10.34 -4.77 -2.20
N LYS A 33 -10.34 -5.31 -3.43
CA LYS A 33 -11.20 -4.82 -4.52
C LYS A 33 -12.66 -4.66 -4.12
N HIS A 34 -13.17 -5.53 -3.25
CA HIS A 34 -14.57 -5.53 -2.82
C HIS A 34 -14.83 -4.91 -1.44
N HIS A 35 -13.78 -4.62 -0.65
CA HIS A 35 -13.91 -4.24 0.75
C HIS A 35 -13.22 -2.92 1.11
N LEU A 36 -12.39 -2.35 0.22
CA LEU A 36 -11.77 -1.05 0.48
C LEU A 36 -12.86 0.04 0.57
N PRO A 37 -12.77 1.00 1.51
CA PRO A 37 -13.66 2.15 1.52
C PRO A 37 -13.35 3.06 0.33
N SER A 38 -14.36 3.80 -0.13
CA SER A 38 -14.18 4.86 -1.11
C SER A 38 -13.22 5.95 -0.59
N ALA A 39 -12.54 6.60 -1.51
CA ALA A 39 -11.63 7.70 -1.24
C ALA A 39 -12.26 8.89 -0.50
N GLY A 40 -11.39 9.75 0.06
CA GLY A 40 -11.76 11.03 0.68
C GLY A 40 -11.64 11.09 2.21
N ALA A 41 -11.65 9.97 2.92
CA ALA A 41 -11.51 9.94 4.38
C ALA A 41 -10.23 9.25 4.88
N HIS A 42 -9.56 8.48 4.02
CA HIS A 42 -8.45 7.62 4.40
C HIS A 42 -7.21 7.89 3.55
N ARG A 43 -6.02 7.81 4.16
CA ARG A 43 -4.74 7.88 3.43
C ARG A 43 -4.05 6.52 3.40
N ILE A 44 -3.67 6.04 2.22
CA ILE A 44 -3.07 4.72 2.07
C ILE A 44 -1.71 4.81 1.37
N TYR A 45 -0.69 4.20 1.96
CA TYR A 45 0.65 4.12 1.39
C TYR A 45 0.99 2.67 1.09
N PHE A 46 1.53 2.42 -0.11
CA PHE A 46 2.16 1.17 -0.49
C PHE A 46 3.61 1.38 -0.90
N ASP A 47 4.46 0.40 -0.60
CA ASP A 47 5.73 0.27 -1.29
C ASP A 47 6.16 -1.19 -1.48
N HIS A 48 7.16 -1.36 -2.35
CA HIS A 48 7.93 -2.59 -2.47
C HIS A 48 9.36 -2.29 -2.96
N GLY A 49 10.29 -3.18 -2.62
CA GLY A 49 11.60 -3.27 -3.25
C GLY A 49 11.57 -4.05 -4.57
N THR A 50 12.74 -4.43 -5.06
CA THR A 50 12.87 -5.22 -6.30
C THR A 50 13.69 -6.48 -6.12
N GLU A 51 14.27 -6.69 -4.95
CA GLU A 51 15.13 -7.83 -4.67
C GLU A 51 14.45 -8.80 -3.69
N THR A 52 14.95 -10.03 -3.66
CA THR A 52 14.51 -11.09 -2.73
C THR A 52 13.01 -11.40 -2.88
N LEU A 53 12.21 -11.32 -1.82
CA LEU A 53 10.77 -11.62 -1.88
C LEU A 53 9.98 -10.55 -2.65
N ASP A 54 10.44 -9.30 -2.67
CA ASP A 54 9.70 -8.20 -3.30
C ASP A 54 9.78 -8.23 -4.83
N ALA A 55 10.73 -8.99 -5.39
CA ALA A 55 10.95 -9.08 -6.84
C ALA A 55 9.68 -9.48 -7.61
N ASP A 56 8.79 -10.26 -6.99
CA ASP A 56 7.56 -10.75 -7.60
C ASP A 56 6.32 -9.91 -7.27
N TYR A 57 6.46 -8.79 -6.52
CA TYR A 57 5.31 -8.02 -6.05
C TYR A 57 4.77 -7.04 -7.09
N GLU A 58 5.60 -6.54 -8.01
CA GLU A 58 5.22 -5.47 -8.95
C GLU A 58 3.94 -5.77 -9.76
N PRO A 59 3.76 -6.96 -10.37
CA PRO A 59 2.54 -7.25 -11.12
C PRO A 59 1.27 -7.24 -10.26
N PHE A 60 1.39 -7.58 -8.98
CA PHE A 60 0.25 -7.56 -8.05
C PHE A 60 0.03 -6.18 -7.44
N GLN A 61 1.10 -5.42 -7.21
CA GLN A 61 1.04 -4.02 -6.82
C GLN A 61 0.30 -3.21 -7.89
N GLN A 62 0.62 -3.39 -9.18
CA GLN A 62 -0.08 -2.71 -10.29
C GLN A 62 -1.59 -3.04 -10.30
N ARG A 63 -1.98 -4.28 -10.01
CA ARG A 63 -3.41 -4.65 -9.85
C ARG A 63 -4.05 -3.96 -8.65
N MET A 64 -3.33 -3.84 -7.53
CA MET A 64 -3.80 -3.10 -6.36
C MET A 64 -3.95 -1.61 -6.67
N ASP A 65 -3.02 -1.03 -7.42
CA ASP A 65 -3.06 0.36 -7.87
C ASP A 65 -4.29 0.61 -8.77
N GLU A 66 -4.71 -0.35 -9.61
CA GLU A 66 -5.99 -0.28 -10.33
C GLU A 66 -7.20 -0.30 -9.39
N VAL A 67 -7.15 -1.13 -8.34
CA VAL A 67 -8.19 -1.16 -7.30
C VAL A 67 -8.30 0.20 -6.60
N MET A 68 -7.18 0.83 -6.25
CA MET A 68 -7.18 2.16 -5.64
C MET A 68 -7.92 3.19 -6.52
N ARG A 69 -7.60 3.22 -7.82
CA ARG A 69 -8.28 4.11 -8.78
C ARG A 69 -9.78 3.80 -8.91
N GLN A 70 -10.17 2.52 -8.88
CA GLN A 70 -11.58 2.11 -8.93
C GLN A 70 -12.38 2.58 -7.69
N HIS A 71 -11.72 2.74 -6.55
CA HIS A 71 -12.31 3.28 -5.32
C HIS A 71 -12.22 4.80 -5.21
N GLY A 72 -11.72 5.48 -6.24
CA GLY A 72 -11.66 6.93 -6.35
C GLY A 72 -10.44 7.58 -5.71
N TYR A 73 -9.42 6.81 -5.31
CA TYR A 73 -8.19 7.37 -4.73
C TYR A 73 -7.34 8.04 -5.81
N THR A 74 -6.66 9.12 -5.43
CA THR A 74 -5.79 9.92 -6.30
C THR A 74 -4.33 9.78 -5.83
N ASP A 75 -3.47 9.35 -6.77
CA ASP A 75 -2.03 9.21 -6.51
C ASP A 75 -1.40 10.57 -6.16
N GLY A 76 -0.69 10.60 -5.03
CA GLY A 76 -0.05 11.79 -4.46
C GLY A 76 -0.94 12.59 -3.50
N GLU A 77 -2.25 12.31 -3.42
CA GLU A 77 -3.18 13.03 -2.53
C GLU A 77 -3.59 12.17 -1.34
N ASP A 78 -4.39 11.14 -1.57
CA ASP A 78 -4.90 10.22 -0.55
C ASP A 78 -4.39 8.78 -0.72
N TRP A 79 -3.61 8.53 -1.76
CA TRP A 79 -2.87 7.30 -1.93
C TRP A 79 -1.50 7.55 -2.59
N VAL A 80 -0.50 6.72 -2.27
CA VAL A 80 0.76 6.66 -3.03
C VAL A 80 1.30 5.23 -3.08
N THR A 81 1.93 4.86 -4.20
CA THR A 81 2.70 3.62 -4.36
C THR A 81 4.12 3.95 -4.78
N LEU A 82 5.12 3.45 -4.05
CA LEU A 82 6.54 3.67 -4.37
C LEU A 82 7.30 2.36 -4.61
N ARG A 83 8.15 2.36 -5.64
CA ARG A 83 9.06 1.26 -6.00
C ARG A 83 10.50 1.64 -5.64
N PHE A 84 11.20 0.76 -4.92
CA PHE A 84 12.57 1.00 -4.45
C PHE A 84 13.56 0.02 -5.07
N GLU A 85 14.28 0.48 -6.09
CA GLU A 85 15.27 -0.33 -6.80
C GLU A 85 16.40 -0.81 -5.88
N GLY A 86 16.70 -2.10 -5.95
CA GLY A 86 17.75 -2.76 -5.16
C GLY A 86 17.39 -3.03 -3.70
N ALA A 87 16.20 -2.64 -3.23
CA ALA A 87 15.77 -2.89 -1.86
C ALA A 87 15.29 -4.35 -1.66
N ASP A 88 15.70 -4.95 -0.54
CA ASP A 88 15.33 -6.30 -0.12
C ASP A 88 14.09 -6.31 0.82
N HIS A 89 13.55 -7.50 1.10
CA HIS A 89 12.45 -7.70 2.05
C HIS A 89 12.98 -7.82 3.49
N SER A 90 13.45 -6.71 4.07
CA SER A 90 14.04 -6.72 5.41
C SER A 90 13.68 -5.49 6.26
N PRO A 91 13.67 -5.63 7.61
CA PRO A 91 13.53 -4.48 8.51
C PRO A 91 14.58 -3.39 8.33
N ARG A 92 15.77 -3.75 7.80
CA ARG A 92 16.83 -2.78 7.48
C ARG A 92 16.38 -1.86 6.34
N ALA A 93 15.92 -2.42 5.23
CA ALA A 93 15.41 -1.65 4.10
C ALA A 93 14.17 -0.82 4.49
N TRP A 94 13.25 -1.40 5.28
CA TRP A 94 12.08 -0.69 5.76
C TRP A 94 12.44 0.51 6.64
N ARG A 95 13.43 0.37 7.53
CA ARG A 95 13.91 1.47 8.37
C ARG A 95 14.43 2.64 7.53
N GLU A 96 15.13 2.37 6.43
CA GLU A 96 15.68 3.41 5.55
C GLU A 96 14.57 4.28 4.92
N ARG A 97 13.40 3.68 4.65
CA ARG A 97 12.27 4.36 3.99
C ARG A 97 11.08 4.68 4.88
N LEU A 98 11.06 4.25 6.16
CA LEU A 98 9.94 4.42 7.09
C LEU A 98 9.47 5.88 7.25
N HIS A 99 10.39 6.83 7.13
CA HIS A 99 10.09 8.25 7.23
C HIS A 99 9.15 8.76 6.11
N ILE A 100 9.08 8.06 4.97
CA ILE A 100 8.25 8.44 3.81
C ILE A 100 6.76 8.23 4.10
N PRO A 101 6.26 7.01 4.44
CA PRO A 101 4.86 6.82 4.79
C PRO A 101 4.45 7.66 6.00
N LEU A 102 5.33 7.86 6.99
CA LEU A 102 5.01 8.69 8.16
C LEU A 102 4.75 10.15 7.76
N LYS A 103 5.57 10.72 6.87
CA LYS A 103 5.35 12.08 6.35
C LYS A 103 4.07 12.18 5.55
N PHE A 104 3.77 11.19 4.71
CA PHE A 104 2.54 11.15 3.92
C PHE A 104 1.28 11.06 4.80
N LEU A 105 1.27 10.13 5.75
CA LEU A 105 0.10 9.85 6.59
C LEU A 105 -0.15 10.89 7.69
N LEU A 106 0.90 11.54 8.20
CA LEU A 106 0.81 12.51 9.30
C LEU A 106 1.03 13.95 8.82
N GLY A 107 1.33 14.14 7.53
CA GLY A 107 1.43 15.45 6.90
C GLY A 107 0.09 16.18 6.95
N LYS A 108 0.16 17.51 6.85
CA LYS A 108 -1.04 18.32 6.66
C LYS A 108 -1.75 17.89 5.36
N PRO A 109 -3.09 17.86 5.35
CA PRO A 109 -3.85 17.72 4.12
C PRO A 109 -3.48 18.83 3.13
#